data_AF-A0A842Q2X0-F1
#
_entry.id   AF-A0A842Q2X0-F1
#
_cell.length_a   1.000
_cell.length_b   1.000
_cell.length_c   1.000
_cell.angle_alpha   90.00
_cell.angle_beta   90.00
_cell.angle_gamma   90.00
#
_symmetry.space_group_name_H-M   'P 1'
#
loop_
_entity.id
_entity.type
_entity.pdbx_description
1 polymer ?
#
loop_
_entity_poly.entity_id
_entity_poly.type
_entity_poly.pdbx_seq_one_letter_code
_entity_poly.pdbx_strand_id
1 'polypeptide(L)'
;MDWKTASSYYEARLTEALNVQRYAVNLANLPQAEIPSQLKAILLQEAEPARRQLERLKKREFRIAVVGLEKAGKSTFINAWLECDLLPAKGGRCTFTTTQIYSVENDTEQKLEVQAKTEEQFINLLKELETAKAQEDIKTIRENEISLQQVRKEGNRTFPFTRLDDIRESLKKYVADEKYAHAVLEARLYT
;
A
#
# COMPACT_ATOMS: atom_id res chain seq x y z
N MET A 1 -18.22 -16.68 -13.80
CA MET A 1 -18.24 -15.24 -14.12
C MET A 1 -16.79 -14.76 -14.00
N ASP A 2 -16.21 -14.16 -15.05
CA ASP A 2 -14.85 -13.65 -14.98
C ASP A 2 -14.78 -12.35 -14.14
N TRP A 3 -13.57 -11.95 -13.73
CA TRP A 3 -13.37 -10.75 -12.91
C TRP A 3 -13.90 -9.47 -13.58
N LYS A 4 -13.71 -9.33 -14.90
CA LYS A 4 -14.14 -8.14 -15.64
C LYS A 4 -15.66 -7.98 -15.59
N THR A 5 -16.38 -9.06 -15.87
CA THR A 5 -17.84 -9.12 -15.84
C THR A 5 -18.37 -8.89 -14.44
N ALA A 6 -17.78 -9.54 -13.43
CA ALA A 6 -18.17 -9.37 -12.02
C ALA A 6 -17.92 -7.93 -11.54
N SER A 7 -16.75 -7.37 -11.84
CA SER A 7 -16.38 -6.01 -11.45
C SER A 7 -17.33 -4.99 -12.05
N SER A 8 -17.62 -5.06 -13.35
CA SER A 8 -18.57 -4.14 -14.00
C SER A 8 -19.99 -4.27 -13.44
N TYR A 9 -20.44 -5.48 -13.14
CA TYR A 9 -21.74 -5.70 -12.50
C TYR A 9 -21.84 -5.01 -11.13
N TYR A 10 -20.86 -5.23 -10.25
CA TYR A 10 -20.86 -4.61 -8.91
C TYR A 10 -20.65 -3.09 -8.96
N GLU A 11 -19.84 -2.60 -9.91
CA GLU A 11 -19.66 -1.16 -10.15
C GLU A 11 -21.00 -0.48 -10.47
N ALA A 12 -21.80 -1.08 -11.37
CA ALA A 12 -23.13 -0.57 -11.70
C ALA A 12 -24.07 -0.57 -10.48
N ARG A 13 -24.10 -1.67 -9.71
CA ARG A 13 -24.96 -1.76 -8.52
C ARG A 13 -24.58 -0.78 -7.41
N LEU A 14 -23.29 -0.58 -7.16
CA LEU A 14 -22.83 0.40 -6.17
C LEU A 14 -23.12 1.82 -6.62
N THR A 15 -23.00 2.10 -7.93
CA THR A 15 -23.38 3.40 -8.50
C THR A 15 -24.88 3.67 -8.31
N GLU A 16 -25.72 2.68 -8.57
CA GLU A 16 -27.17 2.78 -8.35
C GLU A 16 -27.50 2.99 -6.85
N ALA A 17 -26.89 2.21 -5.96
CA ALA A 17 -27.10 2.35 -4.51
C ALA A 17 -26.73 3.76 -4.01
N LEU A 18 -25.61 4.32 -4.49
CA LEU A 18 -25.21 5.68 -4.15
C LEU A 18 -26.12 6.75 -4.75
N ASN A 19 -26.69 6.51 -5.94
CA ASN A 19 -27.70 7.40 -6.50
C ASN A 19 -28.97 7.40 -5.65
N VAL A 20 -29.48 6.24 -5.26
CA VAL A 20 -30.64 6.11 -4.37
C VAL A 20 -30.37 6.82 -3.04
N GLN A 21 -29.19 6.60 -2.44
CA GLN A 21 -28.78 7.28 -1.21
C GLN A 21 -28.78 8.80 -1.38
N ARG A 22 -28.23 9.31 -2.49
CA ARG A 22 -28.23 10.75 -2.79
C ARG A 22 -29.65 11.32 -2.87
N TYR A 23 -30.56 10.63 -3.55
CA TYR A 23 -31.96 11.05 -3.64
C TYR A 23 -32.66 11.00 -2.27
N ALA A 24 -32.41 9.96 -1.49
CA ALA A 24 -32.96 9.82 -0.14
C ALA A 24 -32.47 10.95 0.79
N VAL A 25 -31.19 11.32 0.73
CA VAL A 25 -30.64 12.48 1.45
C VAL A 25 -31.30 13.78 1.01
N ASN A 26 -31.47 13.98 -0.29
CA ASN A 26 -32.12 15.18 -0.82
C ASN A 26 -33.56 15.31 -0.31
N LEU A 27 -34.33 14.21 -0.32
CA LEU A 27 -35.68 14.18 0.24
C LEU A 27 -35.69 14.42 1.74
N ALA A 28 -34.77 13.81 2.49
CA ALA A 28 -34.67 13.99 3.93
C ALA A 28 -34.30 15.43 4.31
N ASN A 29 -33.63 16.18 3.42
CA ASN A 29 -33.27 17.58 3.63
C ASN A 29 -34.42 18.55 3.32
N LEU A 30 -35.54 18.09 2.76
CA LEU A 30 -36.71 18.93 2.58
C LEU A 30 -37.31 19.31 3.95
N PRO A 31 -37.69 20.59 4.17
CA PRO A 31 -38.27 21.03 5.44
C PRO A 31 -39.52 20.25 5.84
N GLN A 32 -40.32 19.83 4.86
CA GLN A 32 -41.58 19.11 5.06
C GLN A 32 -41.41 17.64 5.42
N ALA A 33 -40.20 17.08 5.25
CA ALA A 33 -39.97 15.64 5.47
C ALA A 33 -39.82 15.29 6.96
N GLU A 34 -39.54 16.27 7.83
CA GLU A 34 -39.44 16.11 9.29
C GLU A 34 -38.57 14.93 9.76
N ILE A 35 -37.55 14.56 8.96
CA ILE A 35 -36.71 13.39 9.24
C ILE A 35 -35.75 13.68 10.41
N PRO A 36 -35.70 12.82 11.44
CA PRO A 36 -34.76 12.94 12.54
C PRO A 36 -33.29 12.99 12.07
N SER A 37 -32.50 13.85 12.72
CA SER A 37 -31.07 14.02 12.42
C SER A 37 -30.27 12.72 12.52
N GLN A 38 -30.63 11.84 13.45
CA GLN A 38 -30.00 10.53 13.61
C GLN A 38 -30.14 9.64 12.37
N LEU A 39 -31.33 9.60 11.75
CA LEU A 39 -31.56 8.79 10.55
C LEU A 39 -30.79 9.36 9.34
N LYS A 40 -30.68 10.69 9.24
CA LYS A 40 -29.82 11.34 8.23
C LYS A 40 -28.35 10.97 8.42
N ALA A 41 -27.86 10.95 9.66
CA ALA A 41 -26.49 10.59 9.97
C ALA A 41 -26.18 9.14 9.58
N ILE A 42 -27.09 8.20 9.89
CA ILE A 42 -26.96 6.79 9.49
C ILE A 42 -26.89 6.69 7.96
N LEU A 43 -27.81 7.35 7.24
CA LEU A 43 -27.85 7.32 5.77
C LEU A 43 -26.57 7.89 5.12
N LEU A 44 -25.93 8.87 5.76
CA LEU A 44 -24.64 9.41 5.32
C LEU A 44 -23.48 8.45 5.62
N GLN A 45 -23.47 7.83 6.80
CA GLN A 45 -22.42 6.87 7.17
C GLN A 45 -22.42 5.61 6.30
N GLU A 46 -23.60 5.09 5.94
CA GLU A 46 -23.73 3.91 5.07
C GLU A 46 -23.25 4.15 3.63
N ALA A 47 -23.16 5.42 3.19
CA ALA A 47 -22.65 5.74 1.86
C ALA A 47 -21.12 5.56 1.73
N GLU A 48 -20.39 5.74 2.83
CA GLU A 48 -18.93 5.67 2.86
C GLU A 48 -18.37 4.29 2.46
N PRO A 49 -18.83 3.15 3.01
CA PRO A 49 -18.35 1.84 2.57
C PRO A 49 -18.66 1.57 1.09
N ALA A 50 -19.85 1.96 0.62
CA ALA A 50 -20.24 1.80 -0.78
C ALA A 50 -19.38 2.63 -1.73
N ARG A 51 -19.10 3.90 -1.40
CA ARG A 51 -18.15 4.76 -2.13
C ARG A 51 -16.77 4.13 -2.17
N ARG A 52 -16.27 3.67 -1.01
CA ARG A 52 -14.95 3.06 -0.91
C ARG A 52 -14.82 1.81 -1.78
N GLN A 53 -15.86 0.97 -1.83
CA GLN A 53 -15.90 -0.20 -2.71
C GLN A 53 -15.99 0.20 -4.18
N LEU A 54 -16.82 1.18 -4.53
CA LEU A 54 -16.94 1.67 -5.91
C LEU A 54 -15.61 2.21 -6.44
N GLU A 55 -14.92 3.03 -5.66
CA GLU A 55 -13.61 3.58 -6.03
C GLU A 55 -12.54 2.49 -6.14
N ARG A 56 -12.68 1.35 -5.44
CA ARG A 56 -11.80 0.19 -5.63
C ARG A 56 -12.09 -0.54 -6.94
N LEU A 57 -13.36 -0.76 -7.28
CA LEU A 57 -13.74 -1.43 -8.53
C LEU A 57 -13.36 -0.60 -9.76
N LYS A 58 -13.52 0.73 -9.69
CA LYS A 58 -13.14 1.65 -10.78
C LYS A 58 -11.66 1.62 -11.13
N LYS A 59 -10.78 1.28 -10.17
CA LYS A 59 -9.34 1.12 -10.43
C LYS A 59 -9.05 -0.07 -11.32
N ARG A 60 -9.98 -1.01 -11.46
CA ARG A 60 -9.85 -2.24 -12.28
C ARG A 60 -8.62 -3.08 -11.91
N GLU A 61 -8.15 -2.94 -10.67
CA GLU A 61 -7.01 -3.66 -10.12
C GLU A 61 -7.48 -4.75 -9.16
N PHE A 62 -6.88 -5.93 -9.25
CA PHE A 62 -7.03 -6.96 -8.23
C PHE A 62 -5.86 -6.88 -7.25
N ARG A 63 -6.14 -6.46 -6.02
CA ARG A 63 -5.10 -6.27 -4.98
C ARG A 63 -5.12 -7.42 -3.99
N ILE A 64 -3.96 -8.02 -3.78
CA ILE A 64 -3.77 -9.11 -2.84
C ILE A 64 -2.82 -8.63 -1.74
N ALA A 65 -3.26 -8.72 -0.49
CA ALA A 65 -2.44 -8.37 0.66
C ALA A 65 -1.91 -9.65 1.32
N VAL A 66 -0.58 -9.79 1.35
CA VAL A 66 0.10 -10.89 2.07
C VAL A 66 0.58 -10.36 3.41
N VAL A 67 -0.02 -10.84 4.50
CA VAL A 67 0.28 -10.41 5.88
C VAL A 67 0.65 -11.61 6.75
N GLY A 68 1.48 -11.38 7.77
CA GLY A 68 1.91 -12.43 8.69
C GLY A 68 3.12 -12.02 9.52
N LEU A 69 3.45 -12.81 10.53
CA LEU A 69 4.61 -12.58 11.40
C LEU A 69 5.93 -12.60 10.64
N GLU A 70 6.94 -11.94 11.19
CA GLU A 70 8.30 -11.99 10.65
C GLU A 70 8.82 -13.43 10.63
N LYS A 71 9.66 -13.76 9.64
CA LYS A 71 10.22 -15.12 9.42
C LYS A 71 9.19 -16.23 9.11
N ALA A 72 7.91 -15.90 8.93
CA ALA A 72 6.87 -16.86 8.51
C ALA A 72 6.94 -17.29 7.03
N GLY A 73 8.01 -16.92 6.30
CA GLY A 73 8.19 -17.33 4.90
C GLY A 73 7.41 -16.52 3.86
N LYS A 74 6.91 -15.32 4.19
CA LYS A 74 6.12 -14.48 3.24
C LYS A 74 6.85 -14.19 1.93
N SER A 75 8.12 -13.78 2.00
CA SER A 75 8.94 -13.51 0.80
C SER A 75 9.17 -14.78 -0.01
N THR A 76 9.38 -15.92 0.64
CA THR A 76 9.51 -17.23 -0.01
C THR A 76 8.22 -17.64 -0.72
N PHE A 77 7.06 -17.41 -0.10
CA PHE A 77 5.76 -17.66 -0.71
C PHE A 77 5.53 -16.80 -1.95
N ILE A 78 5.83 -15.49 -1.87
CA ILE A 78 5.68 -14.58 -3.02
C ILE A 78 6.63 -15.00 -4.15
N ASN A 79 7.89 -15.32 -3.85
CA ASN A 79 8.85 -15.77 -4.86
C ASN A 79 8.40 -17.07 -5.54
N ALA A 80 7.86 -18.03 -4.77
CA ALA A 80 7.31 -19.26 -5.33
C ALA A 80 6.06 -19.00 -6.19
N TRP A 81 5.20 -18.07 -5.77
CA TRP A 81 3.98 -17.72 -6.50
C TRP A 81 4.27 -16.97 -7.80
N LEU A 82 5.25 -16.08 -7.79
CA LEU A 82 5.70 -15.35 -8.98
C LEU A 82 6.69 -16.16 -9.83
N GLU A 83 7.03 -17.39 -9.40
CA GLU A 83 8.07 -18.24 -10.00
C GLU A 83 9.40 -17.50 -10.23
N CYS A 84 9.71 -16.54 -9.36
CA CYS A 84 10.87 -15.67 -9.46
C CYS A 84 11.49 -15.39 -8.10
N ASP A 85 12.82 -15.50 -7.98
CA ASP A 85 13.55 -15.16 -6.76
C ASP A 85 13.82 -13.65 -6.66
N LEU A 86 12.72 -12.93 -6.45
CA LEU A 86 12.64 -11.47 -6.51
C LEU A 86 12.89 -10.82 -5.15
N LEU A 87 12.12 -11.21 -4.13
CA LEU A 87 12.21 -10.64 -2.80
C LEU A 87 13.33 -11.34 -2.01
N PRO A 88 14.15 -10.61 -1.25
CA PRO A 88 15.18 -11.23 -0.43
C PRO A 88 14.54 -12.21 0.56
N ALA A 89 14.95 -13.49 0.50
CA ALA A 89 14.51 -14.55 1.40
C ALA A 89 15.71 -15.08 2.19
N LYS A 90 15.95 -14.52 3.39
CA LYS A 90 16.97 -14.96 4.35
C LYS A 90 16.31 -15.34 5.69
N GLY A 91 17.06 -16.00 6.57
CA GLY A 91 16.57 -16.39 7.92
C GLY A 91 16.33 -15.21 8.89
N GLY A 92 16.72 -13.98 8.51
CA GLY A 92 16.50 -12.75 9.27
C GLY A 92 15.21 -12.02 8.87
N ARG A 93 14.97 -10.84 9.45
CA ARG A 93 13.93 -9.92 8.96
C ARG A 93 14.33 -9.49 7.54
N CYS A 94 13.44 -9.72 6.57
CA CYS A 94 13.76 -9.53 5.15
C CYS A 94 12.96 -8.41 4.48
N THR A 95 12.03 -7.80 5.21
CA THR A 95 11.11 -6.80 4.65
C THR A 95 10.80 -5.78 5.73
N PHE A 96 11.66 -4.76 5.82
CA PHE A 96 11.47 -3.62 6.71
C PHE A 96 10.51 -2.60 6.09
N THR A 97 10.39 -2.63 4.76
CA THR A 97 9.59 -1.69 3.96
C THR A 97 8.46 -2.43 3.25
N THR A 98 7.25 -1.86 3.25
CA THR A 98 6.15 -2.33 2.41
C THR A 98 6.59 -2.41 0.95
N THR A 99 6.42 -3.59 0.34
CA THR A 99 6.70 -3.82 -1.08
C THR A 99 5.41 -4.10 -1.81
N GLN A 100 5.19 -3.39 -2.91
CA GLN A 100 4.03 -3.57 -3.78
C GLN A 100 4.50 -4.02 -5.15
N ILE A 101 3.85 -5.02 -5.72
CA ILE A 101 4.18 -5.56 -7.04
C ILE A 101 2.99 -5.30 -7.96
N TYR A 102 3.27 -4.65 -9.07
CA TYR A 102 2.32 -4.27 -10.11
C TYR A 102 2.69 -4.97 -11.40
N SER A 103 1.67 -5.44 -12.12
CA SER A 103 1.85 -5.94 -13.48
C SER A 103 1.87 -4.76 -14.47
N VAL A 104 2.79 -4.78 -15.43
CA VAL A 104 2.81 -3.86 -16.59
C VAL A 104 2.44 -4.56 -17.88
N GLU A 105 1.95 -3.80 -18.86
CA GLU A 105 1.60 -4.35 -20.19
C GLU A 105 2.84 -4.48 -21.10
N ASN A 106 3.80 -3.56 -20.98
CA ASN A 106 4.99 -3.50 -21.81
C ASN A 106 6.26 -3.61 -20.97
N ASP A 107 7.24 -4.40 -21.41
CA ASP A 107 8.54 -4.56 -20.74
C ASP A 107 9.28 -3.22 -20.57
N THR A 108 9.03 -2.23 -21.44
CA THR A 108 9.62 -0.89 -21.33
C THR A 108 9.14 -0.10 -20.11
N GLU A 109 8.04 -0.52 -19.49
CA GLU A 109 7.48 0.09 -18.28
C GLU A 109 8.02 -0.53 -16.99
N GLN A 110 8.84 -1.59 -17.10
CA GLN A 110 9.45 -2.27 -15.98
C GLN A 110 10.38 -1.34 -15.19
N LYS A 111 10.06 -1.14 -13.92
CA LYS A 111 10.81 -0.26 -13.03
C LYS A 111 10.62 -0.60 -11.56
N LEU A 112 11.64 -0.33 -10.77
CA LEU A 112 11.56 -0.28 -9.32
C LEU A 112 11.49 1.19 -8.89
N GLU A 113 10.40 1.60 -8.25
CA GLU A 113 10.28 2.89 -7.58
C GLU A 113 10.49 2.71 -6.07
N VAL A 114 11.42 3.49 -5.52
CA VAL A 114 11.68 3.54 -4.08
C VAL A 114 11.26 4.91 -3.60
N GLN A 115 10.24 4.95 -2.74
CA GLN A 115 9.75 6.20 -2.16
C GLN A 115 10.44 6.44 -0.83
N ALA A 116 11.10 7.57 -0.66
CA ALA A 116 11.71 7.93 0.62
C ALA A 116 10.65 8.54 1.55
N LYS A 117 10.80 8.31 2.85
CA LYS A 117 9.98 8.97 3.87
C LYS A 117 10.30 10.46 3.94
N THR A 118 9.25 11.28 3.99
CA THR A 118 9.38 12.69 4.36
C THR A 118 9.83 12.83 5.82
N GLU A 119 10.26 14.03 6.21
CA GLU A 119 10.59 14.31 7.62
C GLU A 119 9.44 14.01 8.56
N GLU A 120 8.24 14.46 8.21
CA GLU A 120 7.05 14.21 9.02
C GLU A 120 6.75 12.71 9.15
N GLN A 121 6.83 11.94 8.06
CA GLN A 121 6.62 10.50 8.08
C GLN A 121 7.67 9.76 8.91
N PHE A 122 8.93 10.22 8.87
CA PHE A 122 10.02 9.63 9.65
C PHE A 122 9.88 9.94 11.14
N ILE A 123 9.50 11.17 11.50
CA ILE A 123 9.19 11.54 12.88
C ILE A 123 8.01 10.72 13.42
N ASN A 124 6.97 10.51 12.60
CA ASN A 124 5.83 9.68 13.00
C ASN A 124 6.24 8.22 13.22
N LEU A 125 7.10 7.66 12.37
CA LEU A 125 7.68 6.32 12.59
C LEU A 125 8.39 6.25 13.95
N LEU A 126 9.23 7.23 14.30
CA LEU A 126 9.93 7.24 15.58
C LEU A 126 8.96 7.24 16.77
N LYS A 127 7.89 8.06 16.71
CA LYS A 127 6.85 8.09 17.75
C LYS A 127 6.11 6.75 17.88
N GLU A 128 5.80 6.11 16.75
CA GLU A 128 5.15 4.80 16.74
C GLU A 128 6.05 3.72 17.36
N LEU A 129 7.34 3.72 17.03
CA LEU A 129 8.31 2.78 17.61
C LEU A 129 8.52 3.00 19.11
N GLU A 130 8.53 4.26 19.57
CA GLU A 130 8.57 4.60 20.99
C GLU A 130 7.34 4.08 21.73
N THR A 131 6.16 4.28 21.15
CA THR A 131 4.87 3.79 21.69
C THR A 131 4.84 2.26 21.76
N ALA A 132 5.36 1.59 20.73
CA ALA A 132 5.47 0.14 20.66
C ALA A 132 6.61 -0.44 21.50
N LYS A 133 7.45 0.40 22.14
CA LYS A 133 8.66 0.02 22.89
C LYS A 133 9.65 -0.83 22.08
N ALA A 134 9.75 -0.55 20.78
CA ALA A 134 10.63 -1.26 19.85
C ALA A 134 12.10 -0.80 20.00
N GLN A 135 12.74 -1.14 21.12
CA GLN A 135 14.08 -0.66 21.46
C GLN A 135 15.16 -1.06 20.45
N GLU A 136 15.05 -2.24 19.85
CA GLU A 136 15.99 -2.71 18.83
C GLU A 136 15.91 -1.86 17.56
N ASP A 137 14.72 -1.62 17.01
CA ASP A 137 14.53 -0.76 15.82
C ASP A 137 15.02 0.67 16.09
N ILE A 138 14.74 1.23 17.27
CA ILE A 138 15.19 2.58 17.65
C ILE A 138 16.72 2.65 17.71
N LYS A 139 17.37 1.62 18.27
CA LYS A 139 18.83 1.54 18.33
C LYS A 139 19.42 1.47 16.92
N THR A 140 18.91 0.60 16.06
CA THR A 140 19.36 0.45 14.67
C THR A 140 19.18 1.74 13.87
N ILE A 141 18.08 2.46 14.06
CA ILE A 141 17.84 3.75 13.40
C ILE A 141 18.88 4.78 13.85
N ARG A 142 19.19 4.86 15.14
CA ARG A 142 20.20 5.79 15.67
C ARG A 142 21.61 5.46 15.16
N GLU A 143 21.97 4.19 15.11
CA GLU A 143 23.28 3.74 14.61
C GLU A 143 23.48 4.05 13.13
N ASN A 144 22.39 4.11 12.34
CA ASN A 144 22.43 4.32 10.90
C ASN A 144 21.90 5.68 10.44
N GLU A 145 21.81 6.66 11.34
CA GLU A 145 21.18 7.95 11.06
C GLU A 145 21.73 8.64 9.80
N ILE A 146 23.05 8.60 9.58
CA ILE A 146 23.69 9.22 8.42
C ILE A 146 23.18 8.61 7.10
N SER A 147 23.14 7.28 7.02
CA SER A 147 22.65 6.55 5.85
C SER A 147 21.16 6.82 5.61
N LEU A 148 20.37 6.87 6.68
CA LEU A 148 18.94 7.14 6.61
C LEU A 148 18.67 8.58 6.16
N GLN A 149 19.39 9.56 6.69
CA GLN A 149 19.32 10.96 6.25
C GLN A 149 19.72 11.10 4.78
N GLN A 150 20.73 10.35 4.31
CA GLN A 150 21.12 10.34 2.91
C GLN A 150 19.97 9.84 2.02
N VAL A 151 19.36 8.69 2.33
CA VAL A 151 18.22 8.16 1.55
C VAL A 151 17.06 9.17 1.51
N ARG A 152 16.79 9.85 2.63
CA ARG A 152 15.73 10.86 2.71
C ARG A 152 16.06 12.12 1.89
N LYS A 153 17.32 12.55 1.86
CA LYS A 153 17.80 13.68 1.02
C LYS A 153 17.78 13.35 -0.47
N GLU A 154 18.14 12.12 -0.83
CA GLU A 154 18.09 11.63 -2.20
C GLU A 154 16.65 11.57 -2.74
N GLY A 155 15.67 11.42 -1.85
CA GLY A 155 14.25 11.42 -2.19
C GLY A 155 13.83 10.18 -2.96
N ASN A 156 12.80 10.34 -3.79
CA ASN A 156 12.26 9.23 -4.58
C ASN A 156 13.25 8.82 -5.67
N ARG A 157 13.46 7.52 -5.81
CA ARG A 157 14.33 6.93 -6.84
C ARG A 157 13.52 6.02 -7.75
N THR A 158 13.90 5.99 -9.02
CA THR A 158 13.34 5.08 -10.01
C THR A 158 14.48 4.38 -10.72
N PHE A 159 14.40 3.05 -10.79
CA PHE A 159 15.37 2.18 -11.43
C PHE A 159 14.65 1.41 -12.55
N PRO A 160 14.77 1.82 -13.82
CA PRO A 160 14.28 1.01 -14.93
C PRO A 160 15.11 -0.27 -15.05
N PHE A 161 14.49 -1.36 -15.47
CA PHE A 161 15.18 -2.63 -15.65
C PHE A 161 14.63 -3.41 -16.84
N THR A 162 15.41 -4.41 -17.29
CA THR A 162 14.96 -5.37 -18.31
C THR A 162 14.96 -6.80 -17.78
N ARG A 163 15.79 -7.07 -16.76
CA ARG A 163 15.83 -8.34 -16.05
C ARG A 163 15.72 -8.08 -14.57
N LEU A 164 15.01 -8.95 -13.85
CA LEU A 164 14.82 -8.79 -12.40
C LEU A 164 16.14 -8.87 -11.62
N ASP A 165 17.17 -9.51 -12.18
CA ASP A 165 18.53 -9.50 -11.61
C ASP A 165 19.13 -8.08 -11.53
N ASP A 166 18.76 -7.17 -12.44
CA ASP A 166 19.31 -5.80 -12.51
C ASP A 166 18.96 -4.98 -11.25
N ILE A 167 17.83 -5.30 -10.61
CA ILE A 167 17.31 -4.60 -9.43
C ILE A 167 17.52 -5.35 -8.12
N ARG A 168 18.12 -6.55 -8.14
CA ARG A 168 18.28 -7.39 -6.94
C ARG A 168 19.02 -6.66 -5.82
N GLU A 169 20.12 -5.99 -6.15
CA GLU A 169 20.90 -5.24 -5.14
C GLU A 169 20.15 -4.00 -4.65
N SER A 170 19.38 -3.33 -5.52
CA SER A 170 18.52 -2.21 -5.13
C SER A 170 17.40 -2.66 -4.19
N LEU A 171 16.71 -3.77 -4.49
CA LEU A 171 15.69 -4.35 -3.60
C LEU A 171 16.30 -4.74 -2.26
N LYS A 172 17.45 -5.43 -2.26
CA LYS A 172 18.15 -5.81 -1.04
C LYS A 172 18.54 -4.58 -0.20
N LYS A 173 19.03 -3.52 -0.83
CA LYS A 173 19.40 -2.27 -0.15
C LYS A 173 18.19 -1.54 0.43
N TYR A 174 17.13 -1.32 -0.35
CA TYR A 174 16.02 -0.44 0.06
C TYR A 174 14.87 -1.16 0.78
N VAL A 175 14.79 -2.50 0.71
CA VAL A 175 13.71 -3.30 1.32
C VAL A 175 14.19 -4.12 2.52
N ALA A 176 15.41 -4.64 2.48
CA ALA A 176 15.91 -5.61 3.46
C ALA A 176 17.08 -5.13 4.31
N ASP A 177 17.88 -4.17 3.86
CA ASP A 177 19.00 -3.64 4.62
C ASP A 177 18.53 -2.58 5.62
N GLU A 178 18.60 -2.92 6.90
CA GLU A 178 18.19 -2.05 8.02
C GLU A 178 18.91 -0.69 8.02
N LYS A 179 20.08 -0.60 7.40
CA LYS A 179 20.85 0.66 7.28
C LYS A 179 20.14 1.71 6.42
N TYR A 180 19.26 1.27 5.52
CA TYR A 180 18.60 2.14 4.54
C TYR A 180 17.08 2.03 4.60
N ALA A 181 16.54 0.83 4.86
CA ALA A 181 15.13 0.51 4.67
C ALA A 181 14.19 1.29 5.62
N HIS A 182 14.62 1.64 6.84
CA HIS A 182 13.80 2.46 7.75
C HIS A 182 13.48 3.86 7.22
N ALA A 183 14.29 4.38 6.28
CA ALA A 183 14.07 5.66 5.61
C ALA A 183 13.18 5.53 4.37
N VAL A 184 12.86 4.31 3.94
CA VAL A 184 12.03 4.05 2.76
C VAL A 184 10.57 3.93 3.21
N LEU A 185 9.67 4.64 2.51
CA LEU A 185 8.23 4.57 2.73
C LEU A 185 7.68 3.26 2.17
N GLU A 186 7.91 3.05 0.88
CA GLU A 186 7.51 1.85 0.16
C GLU A 186 8.39 1.64 -1.07
N ALA A 187 8.51 0.37 -1.47
CA ALA A 187 9.09 -0.02 -2.74
C ALA A 187 7.94 -0.51 -3.65
N ARG A 188 7.86 0.02 -4.87
CA ARG A 188 6.91 -0.39 -5.89
C ARG A 188 7.66 -1.00 -7.05
N LEU A 189 7.43 -2.28 -7.28
CA LEU A 189 7.96 -2.99 -8.42
C LEU A 189 6.89 -3.07 -9.50
N TYR A 190 7.23 -2.61 -10.70
CA TYR A 190 6.42 -2.72 -11.90
C TYR A 190 7.12 -3.77 -12.78
N THR A 191 6.48 -4.93 -12.99
CA THR A 191 7.04 -6.10 -13.69
C THR A 191 6.05 -6.75 -14.63
#